data_AF-A0A1I3E1K4-F1
#
_entry.id   AF-A0A1I3E1K4-F1
#
_cell.length_a   1.000
_cell.length_b   1.000
_cell.length_c   1.000
_cell.angle_alpha   90.00
_cell.angle_beta   90.00
_cell.angle_gamma   90.00
#
_symmetry.space_group_name_H-M   'P 1'
#
loop_
_entity.id
_entity.type
_entity.pdbx_description
1 polymer ?
#
loop_
_entity_poly.entity_id
_entity_poly.type
_entity_poly.pdbx_seq_one_letter_code
_entity_poly.pdbx_strand_id
1 'polypeptide(L)'
;MSTDPHRGRPPRAVTFRPMMLPTLRQVLRPTAAAALCLTLSLGLGACGGDDEPDGSGGGETAAPAGDVADAGEVAPVDSPAGGVTYVDSTEPAADTIVVDEGGFTADTSTIEVGDVVLFITGDEGIYGVVVGDLDGYTVTTGLNGAFRFDAPGTYAVREEISDNTATITVEE
;
A
#
# COMPACT_ATOMS: atom_id res chain seq x y z
N MET A 1 -23.81 -43.17 50.30
CA MET A 1 -23.54 -41.84 50.88
C MET A 1 -22.06 -41.56 50.71
N SER A 2 -21.68 -40.82 49.68
CA SER A 2 -20.28 -40.51 49.34
C SER A 2 -20.15 -39.00 49.26
N THR A 3 -19.38 -38.43 50.18
CA THR A 3 -19.09 -36.99 50.27
C THR A 3 -17.84 -36.69 49.46
N ASP A 4 -17.98 -35.90 48.39
CA ASP A 4 -16.89 -35.43 47.55
C ASP A 4 -16.53 -33.98 47.94
N PRO A 5 -15.33 -33.70 48.47
CA PRO A 5 -14.91 -32.35 48.81
C PRO A 5 -14.10 -31.74 47.67
N HIS A 6 -14.75 -30.95 46.82
CA HIS A 6 -14.07 -30.08 45.86
C HIS A 6 -13.21 -29.03 46.58
N ARG A 7 -11.90 -29.24 46.57
CA ARG A 7 -10.89 -28.25 46.96
C ARG A 7 -10.86 -27.11 45.94
N GLY A 8 -11.32 -25.93 46.36
CA GLY A 8 -11.14 -24.69 45.62
C GLY A 8 -9.66 -24.32 45.49
N ARG A 9 -9.19 -24.14 44.26
CA ARG A 9 -7.90 -23.49 43.98
C ARG A 9 -8.05 -21.98 44.24
N PRO A 10 -7.13 -21.34 44.97
CA PRO A 10 -7.14 -19.88 45.07
C PRO A 10 -6.72 -19.25 43.73
N PRO A 11 -7.28 -18.08 43.36
CA PRO A 11 -6.88 -17.36 42.16
C PRO A 11 -5.43 -16.88 42.28
N ARG A 12 -4.67 -17.08 41.21
CA ARG A 12 -3.29 -16.59 41.08
C ARG A 12 -3.32 -15.06 40.99
N ALA A 13 -2.64 -14.40 41.92
CA ALA A 13 -2.41 -12.95 41.86
C ALA A 13 -1.58 -12.63 40.60
N VAL A 14 -2.17 -11.87 39.68
CA VAL A 14 -1.49 -11.35 38.49
C VAL A 14 -0.74 -10.10 38.91
N THR A 15 0.58 -10.20 39.02
CA THR A 15 1.46 -9.08 39.33
C THR A 15 1.57 -8.18 38.10
N PHE A 16 0.83 -7.08 38.07
CA PHE A 16 0.99 -6.03 37.07
C PHE A 16 2.38 -5.39 37.22
N ARG A 17 3.23 -5.56 36.21
CA ARG A 17 4.47 -4.80 36.08
C ARG A 17 4.14 -3.45 35.45
N PRO A 18 4.40 -2.31 36.11
CA PRO A 18 4.31 -1.02 35.46
C PRO A 18 5.44 -0.89 34.45
N MET A 19 5.11 -0.74 33.16
CA MET A 19 6.08 -0.34 32.15
C MET A 19 6.46 1.13 32.40
N MET A 20 7.72 1.35 32.74
CA MET A 20 8.33 2.68 32.72
C MET A 20 8.32 3.22 31.30
N LEU A 21 7.60 4.31 31.07
CA LEU A 21 7.72 5.11 29.85
C LEU A 21 9.13 5.73 29.79
N PRO A 22 9.92 5.50 28.72
CA PRO A 22 11.11 6.30 28.47
C PRO A 22 10.70 7.71 28.03
N THR A 23 11.17 8.69 28.80
CA THR A 23 11.04 10.12 28.57
C THR A 23 11.73 10.51 27.25
N LEU A 24 10.94 10.76 26.20
CA LEU A 24 11.44 11.34 24.94
C LEU A 24 11.80 12.81 25.13
N ARG A 25 13.09 13.08 25.32
CA ARG A 25 13.67 14.42 25.25
C ARG A 25 13.78 14.85 23.78
N GLN A 26 13.20 16.01 23.51
CA GLN A 26 13.31 16.83 22.30
C GLN A 26 14.74 16.91 21.76
N VAL A 27 14.88 16.78 20.44
CA VAL A 27 15.95 17.43 19.67
C VAL A 27 15.32 18.05 18.42
N LEU A 28 14.84 19.30 18.55
CA LEU A 28 14.66 20.16 17.38
C LEU A 28 16.05 20.46 16.81
N ARG A 29 16.25 20.20 15.52
CA ARG A 29 17.32 20.81 14.73
C ARG A 29 16.71 21.49 13.51
N PRO A 30 16.81 22.82 13.38
CA PRO A 30 16.49 23.50 12.15
C PRO A 30 17.75 23.57 11.27
N THR A 31 17.69 23.04 10.05
CA THR A 31 18.71 23.31 9.03
C THR A 31 18.06 23.60 7.68
N ALA A 32 17.93 24.90 7.43
CA ALA A 32 18.31 25.64 6.22
C ALA A 32 18.20 24.96 4.84
N ALA A 33 17.26 25.49 4.05
CA ALA A 33 17.41 25.98 2.66
C ALA A 33 18.57 25.48 1.77
N ALA A 34 18.20 24.87 0.64
CA ALA A 34 18.82 25.01 -0.69
C ALA A 34 17.78 24.49 -1.72
N ALA A 35 17.16 25.30 -2.58
CA ALA A 35 17.67 26.00 -3.77
C ALA A 35 18.00 25.07 -4.96
N LEU A 36 17.18 25.20 -6.02
CA LEU A 36 17.43 25.02 -7.46
C LEU A 36 18.14 23.76 -7.97
N CYS A 37 17.48 23.02 -8.87
CA CYS A 37 17.74 23.11 -10.32
C CYS A 37 16.67 22.34 -11.12
N LEU A 38 15.80 23.08 -11.83
CA LEU A 38 15.03 22.54 -12.95
C LEU A 38 15.98 22.31 -14.14
N THR A 39 16.10 21.08 -14.62
CA THR A 39 16.64 20.78 -15.95
C THR A 39 15.60 20.01 -16.75
N LEU A 40 14.69 20.76 -17.39
CA LEU A 40 13.82 20.27 -18.46
C LEU A 40 14.68 19.94 -19.68
N SER A 41 14.85 18.66 -19.98
CA SER A 41 15.48 18.21 -21.23
C SER A 41 14.39 17.77 -22.21
N LEU A 42 13.96 18.70 -23.07
CA LEU A 42 13.12 18.43 -24.22
C LEU A 42 13.92 17.64 -25.27
N GLY A 43 13.75 16.32 -25.29
CA GLY A 43 14.24 15.44 -26.34
C GLY A 43 13.16 15.12 -27.37
N LEU A 44 12.84 16.06 -28.25
CA LEU A 44 12.04 15.82 -29.46
C LEU A 44 12.91 15.06 -30.48
N GLY A 45 12.90 13.73 -30.38
CA GLY A 45 13.37 12.83 -31.42
C GLY A 45 12.34 12.76 -32.54
N ALA A 46 12.60 13.51 -33.61
CA ALA A 46 11.93 13.41 -34.89
C ALA A 46 12.48 12.23 -35.72
N CYS A 47 11.69 11.83 -36.73
CA CYS A 47 12.06 10.97 -37.86
C CYS A 47 12.13 9.47 -37.49
N GLY A 48 11.38 8.56 -38.10
CA GLY A 48 10.89 8.47 -39.47
C GLY A 48 11.16 7.03 -39.91
N GLY A 49 10.18 6.36 -40.52
CA GLY A 49 10.32 4.95 -40.88
C GLY A 49 9.03 4.39 -41.46
N ASP A 50 8.77 4.82 -42.70
CA ASP A 50 7.85 4.19 -43.64
C ASP A 50 8.55 2.92 -44.16
N ASP A 51 8.08 1.74 -43.74
CA ASP A 51 8.54 0.46 -44.27
C ASP A 51 7.31 -0.46 -44.39
N GLU A 52 6.70 -0.47 -45.59
CA GLU A 52 5.85 -1.55 -46.05
C GLU A 52 6.71 -2.59 -46.79
N PRO A 53 6.69 -3.86 -46.37
CA PRO A 53 6.99 -4.96 -47.27
C PRO A 53 5.74 -5.81 -47.54
N ASP A 54 5.27 -5.74 -48.79
CA ASP A 54 4.45 -6.75 -49.44
C ASP A 54 5.12 -8.13 -49.35
N GLY A 55 4.47 -9.08 -48.67
CA GLY A 55 4.98 -10.44 -48.48
C GLY A 55 3.87 -11.49 -48.61
N SER A 56 3.57 -11.88 -49.84
CA SER A 56 2.67 -13.00 -50.16
C SER A 56 3.43 -14.34 -50.14
N GLY A 57 3.02 -15.26 -49.26
CA GLY A 57 3.40 -16.68 -49.24
C GLY A 57 2.72 -17.37 -48.04
N GLY A 58 1.71 -18.22 -48.21
CA GLY A 58 1.87 -19.67 -48.48
C GLY A 58 2.58 -20.34 -47.29
N GLY A 59 2.03 -21.21 -46.46
CA GLY A 59 0.93 -22.17 -46.54
C GLY A 59 1.26 -23.29 -45.53
N GLU A 60 0.25 -23.75 -44.79
CA GLU A 60 0.15 -25.02 -44.04
C GLU A 60 1.16 -25.34 -42.91
N THR A 61 0.68 -25.42 -41.67
CA THR A 61 0.31 -26.70 -41.01
C THR A 61 -0.12 -26.40 -39.56
N ALA A 62 -1.34 -26.81 -39.22
CA ALA A 62 -1.92 -26.65 -37.89
C ALA A 62 -1.17 -27.46 -36.83
N ALA A 63 -0.72 -26.77 -35.77
CA ALA A 63 -0.41 -27.36 -34.47
C ALA A 63 -1.59 -27.07 -33.53
N PRO A 64 -1.98 -28.01 -32.64
CA PRO A 64 -3.07 -27.77 -31.70
C PRO A 64 -2.72 -26.59 -30.81
N ALA A 65 -3.60 -25.58 -30.80
CA ALA A 65 -3.53 -24.43 -29.92
C ALA A 65 -3.49 -24.93 -28.48
N GLY A 66 -2.37 -24.71 -27.81
CA GLY A 66 -2.32 -24.78 -26.36
C GLY A 66 -3.30 -23.75 -25.82
N ASP A 67 -4.21 -24.21 -24.98
CA ASP A 67 -5.08 -23.40 -24.13
C ASP A 67 -4.19 -22.49 -23.27
N VAL A 68 -3.84 -21.32 -23.79
CA VAL A 68 -3.30 -20.25 -22.97
C VAL A 68 -4.52 -19.67 -22.30
N ALA A 69 -4.75 -20.11 -21.06
CA ALA A 69 -5.74 -19.52 -20.18
C ALA A 69 -5.47 -18.01 -20.18
N ASP A 70 -6.38 -17.28 -20.83
CA ASP A 70 -6.53 -15.84 -20.71
C ASP A 70 -6.58 -15.56 -19.21
N ALA A 71 -5.47 -15.08 -18.67
CA ALA A 71 -5.40 -14.61 -17.29
C ALA A 71 -6.24 -13.34 -17.29
N GLY A 72 -7.55 -13.54 -17.12
CA GLY A 72 -8.56 -12.52 -17.28
C GLY A 72 -8.11 -11.26 -16.57
N GLU A 73 -8.06 -10.17 -17.33
CA GLU A 73 -7.81 -8.84 -16.82
C GLU A 73 -8.73 -8.62 -15.62
N VAL A 74 -8.14 -8.59 -14.42
CA VAL A 74 -8.90 -8.41 -13.19
C VAL A 74 -9.44 -6.99 -13.28
N ALA A 75 -10.77 -6.88 -13.42
CA ALA A 75 -11.41 -5.58 -13.48
C ALA A 75 -10.98 -4.76 -12.26
N PRO A 76 -10.71 -3.44 -12.42
CA PRO A 76 -10.38 -2.59 -11.31
C PRO A 76 -11.46 -2.70 -10.24
N VAL A 77 -11.06 -2.95 -8.99
CA VAL A 77 -11.99 -3.00 -7.87
C VAL A 77 -12.47 -1.57 -7.64
N ASP A 78 -13.75 -1.33 -7.93
CA ASP A 78 -14.39 -0.06 -7.61
C ASP A 78 -14.36 0.11 -6.08
N SER A 79 -13.57 1.07 -5.62
CA SER A 79 -13.49 1.38 -4.20
C SER A 79 -14.80 2.01 -3.75
N PRO A 80 -15.29 1.75 -2.53
CA PRO A 80 -16.46 2.43 -2.04
C PRO A 80 -16.19 3.94 -2.02
N ALA A 81 -17.17 4.72 -2.50
CA ALA A 81 -17.04 6.17 -2.54
C ALA A 81 -17.01 6.75 -1.12
N GLY A 82 -15.95 7.50 -0.81
CA GLY A 82 -15.73 8.02 0.54
C GLY A 82 -15.27 6.94 1.52
N GLY A 83 -15.19 7.29 2.81
CA GLY A 83 -14.79 6.32 3.85
C GLY A 83 -13.28 6.24 4.11
N VAL A 84 -12.45 6.92 3.34
CA VAL A 84 -11.02 7.08 3.65
C VAL A 84 -10.71 8.55 3.96
N THR A 85 -9.99 8.80 5.04
CA THR A 85 -9.53 10.14 5.40
C THR A 85 -8.04 10.16 5.69
N TYR A 86 -7.34 11.17 5.19
CA TYR A 86 -5.95 11.42 5.59
C TYR A 86 -5.93 11.91 7.04
N VAL A 87 -5.11 11.27 7.88
CA VAL A 87 -4.99 11.58 9.31
C VAL A 87 -3.54 11.90 9.68
N ASP A 88 -3.35 12.45 10.86
CA ASP A 88 -2.01 12.69 11.39
C ASP A 88 -1.33 11.36 11.74
N SER A 89 -0.08 11.19 11.31
CA SER A 89 0.73 9.98 11.52
C SER A 89 1.03 9.63 12.99
N THR A 90 0.58 10.44 13.95
CA THR A 90 0.67 10.15 15.38
C THR A 90 -0.43 9.22 15.88
N GLU A 91 -1.51 9.00 15.11
CA GLU A 91 -2.47 7.95 15.42
C GLU A 91 -1.83 6.56 15.26
N PRO A 92 -2.11 5.60 16.16
CA PRO A 92 -1.54 4.26 16.07
C PRO A 92 -2.06 3.56 14.81
N ALA A 93 -1.13 3.14 13.96
CA ALA A 93 -1.47 2.37 12.77
C ALA A 93 -1.79 0.92 13.14
N ALA A 94 -2.88 0.39 12.60
CA ALA A 94 -3.23 -1.02 12.67
C ALA A 94 -2.38 -1.85 11.71
N ASP A 95 -2.01 -1.26 10.57
CA ASP A 95 -1.13 -1.87 9.58
C ASP A 95 -0.14 -0.86 8.98
N THR A 96 0.97 -1.36 8.45
CA THR A 96 1.98 -0.57 7.75
C THR A 96 2.33 -1.21 6.41
N ILE A 97 2.00 -0.51 5.33
CA ILE A 97 2.31 -0.93 3.97
C ILE A 97 3.55 -0.17 3.50
N VAL A 98 4.57 -0.93 3.08
CA VAL A 98 5.79 -0.35 2.54
C VAL A 98 5.69 -0.28 1.02
N VAL A 99 6.08 0.85 0.45
CA VAL A 99 6.24 1.04 -1.01
C VAL A 99 7.72 1.24 -1.34
N ASP A 100 8.20 0.55 -2.35
CA ASP A 100 9.57 0.64 -2.86
C ASP A 100 9.60 0.51 -4.40
N GLU A 101 10.79 0.50 -5.00
CA GLU A 101 10.96 0.38 -6.45
C GLU A 101 10.29 -0.88 -7.04
N GLY A 102 10.13 -1.94 -6.24
CA GLY A 102 9.45 -3.18 -6.60
C GLY A 102 7.92 -3.13 -6.45
N GLY A 103 7.36 -2.05 -5.90
CA GLY A 103 5.93 -1.88 -5.65
C GLY A 103 5.58 -1.92 -4.16
N PHE A 104 4.39 -2.42 -3.83
CA PHE A 104 3.97 -2.59 -2.45
C PHE A 104 4.50 -3.91 -1.87
N THR A 105 5.02 -3.90 -0.65
CA THR A 105 5.51 -5.12 0.02
C THR A 105 4.41 -6.10 0.37
N ALA A 106 3.16 -5.61 0.45
CA ALA A 106 1.96 -6.40 0.62
C ALA A 106 0.97 -6.00 -0.47
N ASP A 107 0.55 -6.97 -1.29
CA ASP A 107 -0.46 -6.83 -2.33
C ASP A 107 -1.89 -6.84 -1.75
N THR A 108 -2.06 -7.39 -0.55
CA THR A 108 -3.33 -7.41 0.19
C THR A 108 -3.14 -7.09 1.67
N SER A 109 -4.13 -6.42 2.27
CA SER A 109 -4.22 -6.16 3.71
C SER A 109 -5.69 -6.26 4.16
N THR A 110 -5.90 -6.65 5.42
CA THR A 110 -7.21 -6.72 6.06
C THR A 110 -7.16 -5.98 7.39
N ILE A 111 -8.08 -5.03 7.58
CA ILE A 111 -8.20 -4.17 8.76
C ILE A 111 -9.68 -4.02 9.15
N GLU A 112 -9.96 -3.39 10.29
CA GLU A 112 -11.32 -3.14 10.77
C GLU A 112 -11.75 -1.69 10.49
N VAL A 113 -13.07 -1.43 10.50
CA VAL A 113 -13.59 -0.05 10.45
C VAL A 113 -13.02 0.80 11.59
N GLY A 114 -12.49 1.96 11.24
CA GLY A 114 -11.87 2.94 12.12
C GLY A 114 -10.35 2.80 12.22
N ASP A 115 -9.76 1.76 11.62
CA ASP A 115 -8.32 1.56 11.63
C ASP A 115 -7.57 2.54 10.73
N VAL A 116 -6.32 2.80 11.12
CA VAL A 116 -5.37 3.62 10.36
C VAL A 116 -4.34 2.73 9.69
N VAL A 117 -4.12 2.92 8.39
CA VAL A 117 -3.02 2.31 7.64
C VAL A 117 -1.95 3.36 7.38
N LEU A 118 -0.70 2.99 7.69
CA LEU A 118 0.47 3.81 7.43
C LEU A 118 1.18 3.34 6.16
N PHE A 119 1.40 4.25 5.22
CA PHE A 119 2.25 4.05 4.06
C PHE A 119 3.62 4.69 4.30
N ILE A 120 4.67 3.90 4.14
CA ILE A 120 6.07 4.33 4.30
C ILE A 120 6.90 3.87 3.09
N THR A 121 8.05 4.51 2.87
CA THR A 121 8.99 4.04 1.84
C THR A 121 9.92 2.96 2.37
N GLY A 122 10.21 1.96 1.56
CA GLY A 122 11.22 0.93 1.83
C GLY A 122 12.64 1.36 1.46
N ASP A 123 12.75 2.41 0.66
CA ASP A 123 13.99 3.00 0.16
C ASP A 123 13.94 4.55 0.17
N GLU A 124 14.93 5.18 -0.45
CA GLU A 124 15.05 6.65 -0.57
C GLU A 124 14.17 7.24 -1.70
N GLY A 125 13.25 6.46 -2.25
CA GLY A 125 12.36 6.86 -3.35
C GLY A 125 11.28 7.88 -2.96
N ILE A 126 10.55 8.32 -3.99
CA ILE A 126 9.38 9.20 -3.89
C ILE A 126 8.26 8.51 -4.67
N TYR A 127 7.17 8.21 -3.98
CA TYR A 127 6.06 7.43 -4.54
C TYR A 127 4.76 8.19 -4.40
N GLY A 128 3.90 8.11 -5.42
CA GLY A 128 2.55 8.69 -5.37
C GLY A 128 1.55 7.60 -5.01
N VAL A 129 1.05 7.57 -3.77
CA VAL A 129 0.07 6.57 -3.33
C VAL A 129 -1.35 7.11 -3.46
N VAL A 130 -2.15 6.44 -4.26
CA VAL A 130 -3.59 6.70 -4.47
C VAL A 130 -4.37 5.64 -3.71
N VAL A 131 -5.29 6.04 -2.82
CA VAL A 131 -6.14 5.12 -2.05
C VAL A 131 -7.60 5.34 -2.44
N GLY A 132 -8.21 4.35 -3.07
CA GLY A 132 -9.54 4.44 -3.66
C GLY A 132 -9.65 5.62 -4.63
N ASP A 133 -10.65 6.47 -4.41
CA ASP A 133 -10.91 7.66 -5.25
C ASP A 133 -10.21 8.93 -4.76
N LEU A 134 -9.34 8.83 -3.74
CA LEU A 134 -8.61 9.99 -3.24
C LEU A 134 -7.54 10.45 -4.22
N ASP A 135 -7.21 11.74 -4.19
CA ASP A 135 -6.04 12.26 -4.91
C ASP A 135 -4.76 11.56 -4.44
N GLY A 136 -3.76 11.46 -5.32
CA GLY A 136 -2.47 10.86 -4.99
C GLY A 136 -1.74 11.62 -3.88
N TYR A 137 -1.17 10.87 -2.92
CA TYR A 137 -0.37 11.40 -1.83
C TYR A 137 1.09 11.01 -1.99
N THR A 138 1.98 11.99 -1.85
CA THR A 138 3.42 11.74 -1.89
C THR A 138 3.89 11.05 -0.61
N VAL A 139 4.52 9.89 -0.76
CA VAL A 139 5.19 9.14 0.31
C VAL A 139 6.69 9.13 0.01
N THR A 140 7.51 9.57 0.96
CA THR A 140 8.98 9.59 0.86
C THR A 140 9.62 9.39 2.22
N THR A 141 10.93 9.18 2.27
CA THR A 141 11.66 9.02 3.54
C THR A 141 11.43 10.23 4.45
N GLY A 142 10.81 10.00 5.60
CA GLY A 142 10.48 11.05 6.58
C GLY A 142 9.14 11.76 6.35
N LEU A 143 8.40 11.40 5.29
CA LEU A 143 7.03 11.85 5.03
C LEU A 143 6.15 10.64 4.71
N ASN A 144 5.49 10.12 5.74
CA ASN A 144 4.61 8.97 5.65
C ASN A 144 3.17 9.43 5.33
N GLY A 145 2.40 8.56 4.69
CA GLY A 145 0.95 8.76 4.51
C GLY A 145 0.17 7.96 5.54
N ALA A 146 -0.73 8.57 6.31
CA ALA A 146 -1.59 7.86 7.25
C ALA A 146 -3.05 8.06 6.87
N PHE A 147 -3.80 6.96 6.73
CA PHE A 147 -5.17 6.98 6.26
C PHE A 147 -6.07 6.18 7.19
N ARG A 148 -7.14 6.81 7.68
CA ARG A 148 -8.18 6.12 8.44
C ARG A 148 -9.28 5.63 7.51
N PHE A 149 -9.72 4.40 7.72
CA PHE A 149 -10.77 3.74 6.94
C PHE A 149 -12.04 3.62 7.79
N ASP A 150 -13.00 4.52 7.59
CA ASP A 150 -14.21 4.68 8.40
C ASP A 150 -15.44 3.94 7.80
N ALA A 151 -15.27 3.19 6.70
CA ALA A 151 -16.35 2.40 6.09
C ALA A 151 -15.85 1.02 5.62
N PRO A 152 -16.67 -0.04 5.78
CA PRO A 152 -16.29 -1.38 5.34
C PRO A 152 -16.30 -1.46 3.80
N GLY A 153 -15.46 -2.33 3.26
CA GLY A 153 -15.34 -2.53 1.82
C GLY A 153 -13.92 -2.83 1.36
N THR A 154 -13.75 -2.94 0.04
CA THR A 154 -12.45 -3.20 -0.57
C THR A 154 -11.97 -1.95 -1.28
N TYR A 155 -10.79 -1.46 -0.91
CA TYR A 155 -10.16 -0.26 -1.44
C TYR A 155 -8.96 -0.66 -2.29
N ALA A 156 -8.94 -0.20 -3.54
CA ALA A 156 -7.78 -0.31 -4.39
C ALA A 156 -6.74 0.73 -3.96
N VAL A 157 -5.48 0.31 -3.88
CA VAL A 157 -4.34 1.20 -3.67
C VAL A 157 -3.46 1.12 -4.90
N ARG A 158 -3.06 2.26 -5.45
CA ARG A 158 -2.20 2.32 -6.65
C ARG A 158 -1.02 3.24 -6.41
N GLU A 159 0.13 2.84 -6.92
CA GLU A 159 1.29 3.74 -7.04
C GLU A 159 1.25 4.42 -8.41
N GLU A 160 1.34 5.75 -8.43
CA GLU A 160 1.03 6.57 -9.60
C GLU A 160 2.05 6.45 -10.75
N ILE A 161 3.31 6.13 -10.46
CA ILE A 161 4.40 6.13 -11.44
C ILE A 161 4.57 4.74 -12.10
N SER A 162 4.49 3.70 -11.30
CA SER A 162 4.71 2.29 -11.67
C SER A 162 3.42 1.54 -11.99
N ASP A 163 2.26 2.12 -11.65
CA ASP A 163 0.93 1.48 -11.72
C ASP A 163 0.83 0.16 -10.93
N ASN A 164 1.77 -0.08 -10.02
CA ASN A 164 1.67 -1.20 -9.08
C ASN A 164 0.44 -1.02 -8.20
N THR A 165 -0.24 -2.12 -7.88
CA THR A 165 -1.48 -2.11 -7.11
C THR A 165 -1.41 -2.97 -5.86
N ALA A 166 -2.09 -2.54 -4.81
CA ALA A 166 -2.41 -3.33 -3.62
C ALA A 166 -3.91 -3.19 -3.28
N THR A 167 -4.41 -4.03 -2.39
CA THR A 167 -5.81 -4.02 -1.97
C THR A 167 -5.90 -3.98 -0.44
N ILE A 168 -6.75 -3.10 0.09
CA ILE A 168 -7.08 -3.08 1.51
C ILE A 168 -8.55 -3.49 1.67
N THR A 169 -8.80 -4.53 2.45
CA THR A 169 -10.16 -4.97 2.83
C THR A 169 -10.46 -4.49 4.24
N VAL A 170 -11.58 -3.80 4.41
CA VAL A 170 -12.04 -3.26 5.69
C VAL A 170 -13.28 -4.03 6.14
N GLU A 171 -13.17 -4.70 7.27
CA GLU A 171 -14.23 -5.50 7.93
C GLU A 171 -14.98 -4.67 8.99
N GLU A 172 -16.16 -5.15 9.43
CA GLU A 172 -17.06 -4.44 10.38
C GLU A 172 -16.71 -4.63 11.87
#